data_AF-A0A9P5I751-F1
#
_entry.id   AF-A0A9P5I751-F1
#
_cell.length_a   1.000
_cell.length_b   1.000
_cell.length_c   1.000
_cell.angle_alpha   90.00
_cell.angle_beta   90.00
_cell.angle_gamma   90.00
#
_symmetry.space_group_name_H-M   'P 1'
#
loop_
_entity.id
_entity.type
_entity.pdbx_description
1 polymer ?
#
loop_
_entity_poly.entity_id
_entity_poly.type
_entity_poly.pdbx_seq_one_letter_code
_entity_poly.pdbx_strand_id
1 'polypeptide(L)'
;MFKRPFYFSLAATFAYIAYLYAGTSTQSEENHVAKKIGEWRGKNNTVLFVTNSEHGFANVFLATSHALLTEYNDLDIHFATFDKLKDDITSISDFALKTGSERTITFHELKGPSYKKSLNGGGFNVDLAIN
;
A
#
# COMPACT_ATOMS: atom_id res chain seq x y z
N MET A 1 -28.77 -3.54 -59.63
CA MET A 1 -27.73 -4.55 -60.00
C MET A 1 -26.38 -3.84 -59.93
N PHE A 2 -25.34 -4.48 -59.37
CA PHE A 2 -24.17 -3.88 -58.67
C PHE A 2 -24.56 -3.44 -57.24
N LYS A 3 -23.93 -3.86 -56.15
CA LYS A 3 -22.49 -4.13 -55.96
C LYS A 3 -22.20 -5.17 -54.86
N ARG A 4 -22.62 -6.44 -55.01
CA ARG A 4 -22.06 -7.55 -54.18
C ARG A 4 -20.52 -7.56 -54.14
N PRO A 5 -19.77 -7.33 -55.25
CA PRO A 5 -18.31 -7.31 -55.18
C PRO A 5 -17.72 -6.12 -54.42
N PHE A 6 -18.48 -5.04 -54.21
CA PHE A 6 -17.98 -3.85 -53.50
C PHE A 6 -17.95 -4.07 -51.99
N TYR A 7 -18.91 -4.80 -51.44
CA TYR A 7 -18.89 -5.19 -50.03
C TYR A 7 -17.75 -6.16 -49.72
N PHE A 8 -17.42 -7.08 -50.64
CA PHE A 8 -16.25 -7.96 -50.51
C PHE A 8 -14.94 -7.17 -50.57
N SER A 9 -14.83 -6.20 -51.50
CA SER A 9 -13.67 -5.32 -51.57
C SER A 9 -13.50 -4.50 -50.28
N LEU A 10 -14.60 -3.99 -49.71
CA LEU A 10 -14.59 -3.21 -48.49
C LEU A 10 -14.18 -4.07 -47.27
N ALA A 11 -14.72 -5.28 -47.16
CA ALA A 11 -14.35 -6.22 -46.10
C ALA A 11 -12.86 -6.61 -46.19
N ALA A 12 -12.35 -6.85 -47.40
CA ALA A 12 -10.93 -7.16 -47.62
C ALA A 12 -10.02 -5.98 -47.22
N THR A 13 -10.43 -4.74 -47.52
CA THR A 13 -9.67 -3.55 -47.09
C THR A 13 -9.67 -3.40 -45.57
N PHE A 14 -10.78 -3.64 -44.88
CA PHE A 14 -10.82 -3.59 -43.41
C PHE A 14 -9.98 -4.69 -42.78
N ALA A 15 -10.02 -5.92 -43.32
CA ALA A 15 -9.18 -7.02 -42.85
C ALA A 15 -7.69 -6.73 -43.07
N TYR A 16 -7.33 -6.12 -44.20
CA TYR A 16 -5.94 -5.72 -44.49
C TYR A 16 -5.45 -4.60 -43.56
N ILE A 17 -6.29 -3.60 -43.29
CA ILE A 17 -5.99 -2.54 -42.32
C ILE A 17 -5.83 -3.14 -40.91
N ALA A 18 -6.71 -4.05 -40.51
CA ALA A 18 -6.60 -4.75 -39.23
C ALA A 18 -5.33 -5.59 -39.15
N TYR A 19 -4.94 -6.28 -40.22
CA TYR A 19 -3.69 -7.05 -40.29
C TYR A 19 -2.45 -6.15 -40.16
N LEU A 20 -2.43 -4.99 -40.83
CA LEU A 20 -1.34 -4.02 -40.71
C LEU A 20 -1.25 -3.42 -39.30
N TYR A 21 -2.40 -3.18 -38.64
CA TYR A 21 -2.43 -2.62 -37.29
C TYR A 21 -2.24 -3.65 -36.18
N ALA A 22 -2.53 -4.93 -36.43
CA ALA A 22 -2.33 -6.02 -35.46
C ALA A 22 -0.86 -6.18 -35.04
N GLY A 23 0.09 -5.81 -35.91
CA GLY A 23 1.53 -5.78 -35.58
C GLY A 23 1.95 -4.56 -34.74
N THR A 24 1.11 -3.54 -34.61
CA THR A 24 1.41 -2.30 -33.86
C THR A 24 0.68 -2.18 -32.53
N SER A 25 -0.35 -3.02 -32.30
CA SER A 25 -1.17 -3.00 -31.08
C SER A 25 -0.92 -4.19 -30.14
N THR A 26 0.10 -5.02 -30.39
CA THR A 26 0.76 -5.65 -29.27
C THR A 26 1.40 -4.52 -28.50
N GLN A 27 0.73 -4.10 -27.43
CA GLN A 27 1.38 -3.50 -26.29
C GLN A 27 2.60 -4.40 -26.07
N SER A 28 3.75 -3.94 -26.55
CA SER A 28 5.02 -4.49 -26.14
C SER A 28 4.97 -4.19 -24.66
N GLU A 29 4.53 -5.17 -23.87
CA GLU A 29 4.96 -5.31 -22.50
C GLU A 29 6.47 -5.32 -22.65
N GLU A 30 7.02 -4.11 -22.60
CA GLU A 30 8.39 -3.88 -22.31
C GLU A 30 8.56 -4.66 -21.02
N ASN A 31 9.10 -5.87 -21.18
CA ASN A 31 9.60 -6.68 -20.10
C ASN A 31 10.80 -5.88 -19.60
N HIS A 32 10.52 -4.75 -18.94
CA HIS A 32 11.34 -4.22 -17.89
C HIS A 32 11.40 -5.38 -16.90
N VAL A 33 12.34 -6.28 -17.14
CA VAL A 33 12.90 -7.13 -16.12
C VAL A 33 13.42 -6.12 -15.12
N ALA A 34 12.54 -5.78 -14.17
CA ALA A 34 12.80 -4.83 -13.13
C ALA A 34 14.12 -5.29 -12.56
N LYS A 35 15.16 -4.48 -12.76
CA LYS A 35 16.51 -4.70 -12.23
C LYS A 35 16.29 -5.20 -10.81
N LYS A 36 16.53 -6.49 -10.52
CA LYS A 36 16.28 -7.07 -9.19
C LYS A 36 17.03 -6.17 -8.20
N ILE A 37 16.30 -5.29 -7.51
CA ILE A 37 16.87 -4.28 -6.62
C ILE A 37 17.23 -5.03 -5.34
N GLY A 38 18.28 -5.86 -5.41
CA GLY A 38 18.65 -6.81 -4.36
C GLY A 38 17.58 -7.88 -4.10
N GLU A 39 17.99 -9.06 -3.64
CA GLU A 39 17.05 -9.88 -2.88
C GLU A 39 16.88 -9.20 -1.52
N TRP A 40 15.83 -8.39 -1.36
CA TRP A 40 15.44 -7.94 -0.03
C TRP A 40 14.89 -9.15 0.73
N ARG A 41 15.78 -9.86 1.44
CA ARG A 41 15.36 -10.94 2.33
C ARG A 41 14.74 -10.30 3.57
N GLY A 42 13.41 -10.19 3.55
CA GLY A 42 12.65 -9.89 4.76
C GLY A 42 12.94 -10.92 5.85
N LYS A 43 12.79 -10.54 7.11
CA LYS A 43 12.88 -11.46 8.24
C LYS A 43 11.57 -12.27 8.30
N ASN A 44 11.67 -13.59 8.43
CA ASN A 44 10.50 -14.46 8.59
C ASN A 44 9.73 -14.11 9.87
N ASN A 45 8.42 -14.36 9.86
CA ASN A 45 7.51 -14.15 11.00
C ASN A 45 7.61 -12.73 11.58
N THR A 46 7.89 -11.73 10.74
CA THR A 46 8.08 -10.34 11.15
C THR A 46 7.14 -9.45 10.37
N VAL A 47 6.40 -8.61 11.08
CA VAL A 47 5.45 -7.65 10.50
C VAL A 47 5.91 -6.24 10.86
N LEU A 48 6.01 -5.37 9.85
CA LEU A 48 6.26 -3.95 10.05
C LEU A 48 5.04 -3.15 9.63
N PHE A 49 4.45 -2.45 10.59
CA PHE A 49 3.44 -1.43 10.32
C PHE A 49 4.10 -0.06 10.14
N VAL A 50 3.71 0.67 9.10
CA VAL A 50 4.17 2.04 8.86
C VAL A 50 2.95 2.90 8.61
N THR A 51 2.69 3.89 9.46
CA THR A 51 1.51 4.76 9.35
C THR A 51 1.80 6.16 9.87
N ASN A 52 1.00 7.13 9.41
CA ASN A 52 0.95 8.44 10.04
C ASN A 52 0.31 8.40 11.43
N SER A 53 0.39 9.53 12.14
CA SER A 53 -0.05 9.65 13.54
C SER A 53 -1.52 10.04 13.72
N GLU A 54 -2.19 10.40 12.63
CA GLU A 54 -3.61 10.74 12.67
C GLU A 54 -4.44 9.45 12.80
N HIS A 55 -5.28 9.37 13.84
CA HIS A 55 -6.04 8.17 14.18
C HIS A 55 -6.93 7.65 13.04
N GLY A 56 -7.41 8.53 12.16
CA GLY A 56 -8.17 8.14 10.97
C GLY A 56 -7.39 7.19 10.04
N PHE A 57 -6.06 7.29 10.01
CA PHE A 57 -5.19 6.36 9.28
C PHE A 57 -4.68 5.23 10.19
N ALA A 58 -4.30 5.56 11.42
CA ALA A 58 -3.57 4.64 12.29
C ALA A 58 -4.43 3.56 12.97
N ASN A 59 -5.72 3.81 13.20
CA ASN A 59 -6.54 2.93 14.04
C ASN A 59 -6.64 1.49 13.50
N VAL A 60 -6.72 1.33 12.18
CA VAL A 60 -6.77 0.00 11.56
C VAL A 60 -5.49 -0.77 11.83
N PHE A 61 -4.34 -0.10 11.76
CA PHE A 61 -3.04 -0.70 12.07
C PHE A 61 -2.91 -1.04 13.55
N LEU A 62 -3.36 -0.16 14.45
CA LEU A 62 -3.37 -0.42 15.89
C LEU A 62 -4.23 -1.64 16.23
N ALA A 63 -5.46 -1.69 15.73
CA ALA A 63 -6.37 -2.83 15.94
C ALA A 63 -5.81 -4.14 15.36
N THR A 64 -5.23 -4.08 14.15
CA THR A 64 -4.60 -5.24 13.52
C THR A 64 -3.40 -5.73 14.33
N SER A 65 -2.54 -4.80 14.80
CA SER A 65 -1.37 -5.14 15.61
C SER A 65 -1.75 -5.79 16.93
N HIS A 66 -2.82 -5.31 17.57
CA HIS A 66 -3.39 -5.93 18.76
C HIS A 66 -3.85 -7.36 18.48
N ALA A 67 -4.68 -7.57 17.44
CA ALA A 67 -5.19 -8.90 17.10
C ALA A 67 -4.06 -9.89 16.76
N LEU A 68 -3.03 -9.44 16.02
CA LEU A 68 -1.89 -10.30 15.71
C LEU A 68 -1.10 -10.67 16.96
N LEU A 69 -0.89 -9.71 17.87
CA LEU A 69 -0.13 -9.91 19.10
C LEU A 69 -0.83 -10.85 20.08
N THR A 70 -2.16 -10.87 20.10
CA THR A 70 -2.95 -11.75 20.97
C THR A 70 -3.09 -13.17 20.43
N GLU A 71 -3.16 -13.33 19.10
CA GLU A 71 -3.41 -14.65 18.48
C GLU A 71 -2.12 -15.39 18.09
N TYR A 72 -1.01 -14.69 17.82
CA TYR A 72 0.22 -15.27 17.26
C TYR A 72 1.46 -14.88 18.07
N ASN A 73 1.88 -15.75 19.00
CA ASN A 73 3.05 -15.52 19.86
C ASN A 73 4.41 -15.67 19.14
N ASP A 74 4.42 -16.20 17.93
CA ASP A 74 5.63 -16.38 17.12
C ASP A 74 5.96 -15.17 16.23
N LEU A 75 5.05 -14.20 16.10
CA LEU A 75 5.25 -13.00 15.30
C LEU A 75 6.05 -11.92 16.04
N ASP A 76 7.02 -11.35 15.33
CA ASP A 76 7.76 -10.16 15.74
C ASP A 76 7.10 -8.93 15.11
N ILE A 77 6.44 -8.10 15.93
CA ILE A 77 5.64 -6.97 15.46
C ILE A 77 6.41 -5.68 15.70
N HIS A 78 6.69 -4.97 14.62
CA HIS A 78 7.29 -3.65 14.62
C HIS A 78 6.27 -2.60 14.18
N PHE A 79 6.31 -1.43 14.80
CA PHE A 79 5.39 -0.34 14.49
C PHE A 79 6.17 0.97 14.35
N ALA A 80 6.29 1.43 13.11
CA ALA A 80 6.97 2.67 12.76
C ALA A 80 5.97 3.81 12.56
N THR A 81 5.97 4.78 13.46
CA THR A 81 5.10 5.96 13.40
C THR A 81 5.65 7.10 14.26
N PHE A 82 4.93 8.21 14.39
CA PHE A 82 5.37 9.35 15.19
C PHE A 82 5.04 9.18 16.68
N ASP A 83 5.76 9.88 17.54
CA ASP A 83 5.66 9.83 19.01
C ASP A 83 4.23 9.92 19.56
N LYS A 84 3.33 10.62 18.85
CA LYS A 84 1.92 10.75 19.24
C LYS A 84 1.18 9.41 19.45
N LEU A 85 1.57 8.33 18.76
CA LEU A 85 0.93 7.01 18.91
C LEU A 85 1.66 6.08 19.88
N LYS A 86 2.75 6.53 20.50
CA LYS A 86 3.57 5.71 21.38
C LYS A 86 2.78 5.16 22.58
N ASP A 87 1.92 5.99 23.15
CA ASP A 87 1.10 5.59 24.31
C ASP A 87 0.08 4.52 23.93
N ASP A 88 -0.56 4.65 22.75
CA ASP A 88 -1.50 3.63 22.24
C ASP A 88 -0.81 2.28 22.02
N ILE A 89 0.38 2.30 21.41
CA ILE A 89 1.19 1.10 21.15
C ILE A 89 1.64 0.44 22.46
N THR A 90 2.03 1.25 23.44
CA THR A 90 2.41 0.77 24.78
C THR A 90 1.22 0.13 25.48
N SER A 91 0.04 0.78 25.41
CA SER A 91 -1.19 0.27 26.00
C SER A 91 -1.60 -1.09 25.41
N ILE A 92 -1.50 -1.25 24.09
CA ILE A 92 -1.75 -2.53 23.41
C ILE A 92 -0.78 -3.61 23.89
N SER A 93 0.52 -3.27 23.98
CA SER A 93 1.54 -4.21 24.45
C SER A 93 1.30 -4.65 25.90
N ASP A 94 1.00 -3.71 26.79
CA ASP A 94 0.69 -3.99 28.19
C ASP A 94 -0.56 -4.84 28.35
N PHE A 95 -1.59 -4.60 27.53
CA PHE A 95 -2.80 -5.40 27.52
C PHE A 95 -2.53 -6.82 27.04
N ALA A 96 -1.75 -6.99 25.96
CA ALA A 96 -1.39 -8.29 25.43
C ALA A 96 -0.60 -9.12 26.46
N LEU A 97 0.36 -8.52 27.16
CA LEU A 97 1.10 -9.18 28.23
C LEU A 97 0.18 -9.67 29.36
N LYS A 98 -0.82 -8.87 29.75
CA LYS A 98 -1.80 -9.24 30.79
C LYS A 98 -2.73 -10.36 30.35
N THR A 99 -2.95 -10.53 29.05
CA THR A 99 -3.87 -11.53 28.48
C THR A 99 -3.16 -12.80 28.01
N GLY A 100 -1.84 -12.90 28.22
CA GLY A 100 -1.06 -14.12 28.00
C GLY A 100 -0.15 -14.11 26.78
N SER A 101 0.00 -12.97 26.09
CA SER A 101 1.05 -12.82 25.07
C SER A 101 2.42 -12.78 25.73
N GLU A 102 3.41 -13.42 25.11
CA GLU A 102 4.81 -13.39 25.55
C GLU A 102 5.60 -12.24 24.90
N ARG A 103 4.95 -11.46 24.01
CA ARG A 103 5.59 -10.47 23.15
C ARG A 103 4.95 -9.10 23.31
N THR A 104 5.70 -8.09 22.87
CA THR A 104 5.27 -6.69 22.79
C THR A 104 5.52 -6.14 21.40
N ILE A 105 4.98 -4.96 21.12
CA ILE A 105 5.24 -4.25 19.88
C ILE A 105 6.54 -3.45 20.01
N THR A 106 7.45 -3.62 19.04
CA THR A 106 8.66 -2.80 18.95
C THR A 106 8.34 -1.47 18.24
N PHE A 107 8.34 -0.37 19.00
CA PHE A 107 8.10 0.96 18.46
C PHE A 107 9.33 1.57 17.78
N HIS A 108 9.13 2.12 16.58
CA HIS A 108 10.11 2.90 15.84
C HIS A 108 9.60 4.31 15.59
N GLU A 109 10.22 5.30 16.21
CA GLU A 109 9.80 6.69 16.03
C GLU A 109 10.25 7.23 14.65
N LEU A 110 9.30 7.63 13.82
CA LEU A 110 9.56 8.35 12.57
C LEU A 110 9.95 9.80 12.86
N LYS A 111 11.01 10.25 12.20
CA LYS A 111 11.50 11.63 12.30
C LYS A 111 10.83 12.52 11.26
N GLY A 112 10.63 13.78 11.62
CA GLY A 112 9.99 14.79 10.78
C GLY A 112 8.53 15.08 11.17
N PRO A 113 7.86 15.97 10.41
CA PRO A 113 6.48 16.33 10.68
C PRO A 113 5.51 15.22 10.28
N SER A 114 4.44 15.03 11.08
CA SER A 114 3.29 14.20 10.69
C SER A 114 2.56 14.81 9.49
N TYR A 115 1.60 14.08 8.90
CA TYR A 115 0.84 14.59 7.75
C TYR A 115 0.13 15.90 8.07
N LYS A 116 -0.61 15.95 9.18
CA LYS A 116 -1.30 17.17 9.61
C LYS A 116 -0.31 18.32 9.86
N LYS A 117 0.81 18.06 10.54
CA LYS A 117 1.83 19.08 10.80
C LYS A 117 2.46 19.60 9.49
N SER A 118 2.69 18.72 8.53
CA SER A 118 3.25 19.08 7.22
C SER A 118 2.30 19.99 6.44
N LEU A 119 1.00 19.65 6.39
CA LEU A 119 -0.01 20.47 5.72
C LEU A 119 -0.20 21.83 6.37
N ASN A 120 -0.31 21.87 7.70
CA ASN A 120 -0.42 23.13 8.43
C ASN A 120 0.82 24.01 8.23
N GLY A 121 2.02 23.41 8.20
CA GLY A 121 3.26 24.12 7.89
C GLY A 121 3.32 24.70 6.47
N GLY A 122 2.60 24.09 5.52
CA GLY A 122 2.41 24.58 4.15
C GLY A 122 1.28 25.60 3.98
N GLY A 123 0.63 26.03 5.07
CA GLY A 123 -0.47 27.00 5.04
C GLY A 123 -1.87 26.39 4.84
N PHE A 124 -1.98 25.06 4.73
CA PHE A 124 -3.27 24.39 4.66
C PHE A 124 -3.74 24.05 6.08
N ASN A 125 -4.74 24.78 6.60
CA ASN A 125 -5.28 24.50 7.92
C ASN A 125 -6.25 23.31 7.86
N VAL A 126 -5.72 22.13 8.19
CA VAL A 126 -6.47 20.86 8.15
C VAL A 126 -7.69 20.90 9.08
N ASP A 127 -7.60 21.62 10.21
CA ASP A 127 -8.70 21.69 11.19
C ASP A 127 -9.89 22.51 10.67
N LEU A 128 -9.66 23.45 9.75
CA LEU A 128 -10.74 24.21 9.11
C LEU A 128 -11.45 23.40 8.01
N ALA A 129 -10.78 22.38 7.45
CA ALA A 129 -11.30 21.60 6.33
C ALA A 129 -12.19 20.41 6.75
N ILE A 130 -12.25 20.10 8.05
CA ILE A 130 -12.98 18.94 8.60
C ILE A 130 -14.28 19.37 9.32
N ASN A 131 -14.67 20.66 9.21
CA ASN A 131 -15.97 21.16 9.67
C ASN A 131 -17.10 20.87 8.68
#